data_AF-A0A1C2AV21-F1
#
_entry.id   AF-A0A1C2AV21-F1
#
_cell.length_a   1.000
_cell.length_b   1.000
_cell.length_c   1.000
_cell.angle_alpha   90.00
_cell.angle_beta   90.00
_cell.angle_gamma   90.00
#
_symmetry.space_group_name_H-M   'P 1'
#
loop_
_entity.id
_entity.type
_entity.pdbx_description
1 polymer ?
#
loop_
_entity_poly.entity_id
_entity_poly.type
_entity_poly.pdbx_seq_one_letter_code
_entity_poly.pdbx_strand_id
1 'polypeptide(L)'
;MRSYSEIDTIVKRSTKAKGFSWGVAEEIGKNIKQLELFGLPGIKNINQYFKIFNNEKFENCQSFNKSNRSQNFYCPIKLGLSFFDQSISIQELNDIEIEKMAYPLIFLPFVSRSSEITGKRIFLKID
;
A
#
# COMPACT_ATOMS: atom_id res chain seq x y z
N MET A 1 -22.54 12.04 0.77
CA MET A 1 -21.32 12.23 -0.04
C MET A 1 -20.21 12.63 0.93
N ARG A 2 -19.04 11.97 0.91
CA ARG A 2 -17.85 12.43 1.65
C ARG A 2 -16.93 13.07 0.63
N SER A 3 -16.38 14.24 0.90
CA SER A 3 -15.44 14.88 0.00
C SER A 3 -14.08 14.15 0.03
N TYR A 4 -13.33 14.22 -1.07
CA TYR A 4 -11.99 13.64 -1.15
C TYR A 4 -11.01 14.25 -0.14
N SER A 5 -11.20 15.51 0.23
CA SER A 5 -10.41 16.19 1.28
C SER A 5 -10.72 15.66 2.68
N GLU A 6 -11.99 15.36 2.97
CA GLU A 6 -12.37 14.69 4.22
C GLU A 6 -11.79 13.27 4.30
N ILE A 7 -11.84 12.52 3.20
CA ILE A 7 -11.27 11.16 3.13
C ILE A 7 -9.78 11.21 3.48
N ASP A 8 -9.01 12.08 2.82
CA ASP A 8 -7.59 12.27 3.06
C ASP A 8 -7.30 12.59 4.54
N THR A 9 -8.01 13.59 5.08
CA THR A 9 -7.81 14.06 6.46
C THR A 9 -8.13 12.98 7.49
N ILE A 10 -9.25 12.26 7.32
CA ILE A 10 -9.67 11.20 8.24
C ILE A 10 -8.69 10.04 8.18
N VAL A 11 -8.34 9.57 6.98
CA VAL A 11 -7.41 8.46 6.80
C VAL A 11 -6.04 8.79 7.38
N LYS A 12 -5.52 10.00 7.14
CA LYS A 12 -4.25 10.46 7.74
C LYS A 12 -4.31 10.40 9.27
N ARG A 13 -5.35 10.95 9.89
CA ARG A 13 -5.51 10.93 11.35
C ARG A 13 -5.65 9.51 11.90
N SER A 14 -6.44 8.65 11.23
CA SER A 14 -6.61 7.25 11.64
C SER A 14 -5.31 6.46 11.52
N THR A 15 -4.54 6.66 10.45
CA THR A 15 -3.23 6.02 10.27
C THR A 15 -2.26 6.46 11.36
N LYS A 16 -2.26 7.76 11.69
CA LYS A 16 -1.45 8.28 12.81
C LYS A 16 -1.85 7.67 14.15
N ALA A 17 -3.15 7.55 14.42
CA ALA A 17 -3.69 6.94 15.63
C ALA A 17 -3.34 5.44 15.77
N LYS A 18 -3.06 4.76 14.65
CA LYS A 18 -2.55 3.38 14.64
C LYS A 18 -1.05 3.25 14.91
N GLY A 19 -0.35 4.35 15.17
CA GLY A 19 1.06 4.33 15.58
C GLY A 19 2.05 4.53 14.43
N PHE A 20 1.60 4.81 13.22
CA PHE A 20 2.48 5.16 12.11
C PHE A 20 3.09 6.57 12.27
N SER A 21 4.17 6.86 11.53
CA SER A 21 4.76 8.20 11.49
C SER A 21 3.85 9.18 10.72
N TRP A 22 4.07 10.48 10.89
CA TRP A 22 3.31 11.50 10.16
C TRP A 22 3.49 11.40 8.64
N GLY A 23 4.73 11.14 8.17
CA GLY A 23 5.01 10.96 6.75
C GLY A 23 4.24 9.78 6.16
N VAL A 24 4.24 8.62 6.84
CA VAL A 24 3.48 7.45 6.39
C VAL A 24 1.97 7.73 6.38
N ALA A 25 1.47 8.41 7.42
CA ALA A 25 0.07 8.76 7.49
C ALA A 25 -0.38 9.67 6.34
N GLU A 26 0.48 10.59 5.91
CA GLU A 26 0.19 11.48 4.79
C GLU A 26 0.14 10.73 3.45
N GLU A 27 1.09 9.83 3.22
CA GLU A 27 1.10 9.02 2.00
C GLU A 27 -0.12 8.09 1.92
N ILE A 28 -0.55 7.50 3.05
CA ILE A 28 -1.76 6.69 3.08
C ILE A 28 -3.02 7.52 2.86
N GLY A 29 -3.11 8.74 3.39
CA GLY A 29 -4.21 9.66 3.09
C GLY A 29 -4.37 9.93 1.59
N LYS A 30 -3.26 10.26 0.91
CA LYS A 30 -3.22 10.47 -0.54
C LYS A 30 -3.60 9.21 -1.32
N ASN A 31 -3.06 8.06 -0.93
CA ASN A 31 -3.28 6.79 -1.61
C ASN A 31 -4.74 6.29 -1.48
N ILE A 32 -5.35 6.39 -0.30
CA ILE A 32 -6.76 5.98 -0.13
C ILE A 32 -7.70 6.95 -0.86
N LYS A 33 -7.41 8.25 -0.85
CA LYS A 33 -8.14 9.23 -1.67
C LYS A 33 -8.06 8.85 -3.15
N GLN A 34 -6.89 8.45 -3.64
CA GLN A 34 -6.69 8.03 -5.03
C GLN A 34 -7.51 6.78 -5.38
N LEU A 35 -7.57 5.77 -4.49
CA LEU A 35 -8.42 4.59 -4.70
C LEU A 35 -9.89 4.96 -4.86
N GLU A 36 -10.41 5.80 -3.96
CA GLU A 36 -11.81 6.24 -4.01
C GLU A 36 -12.10 7.04 -5.28
N LEU A 37 -11.13 7.82 -5.76
CA LEU A 37 -11.23 8.57 -7.01
C LEU A 37 -11.28 7.64 -8.24
N PHE A 38 -10.65 6.47 -8.16
CA PHE A 38 -10.76 5.40 -9.17
C PHE A 38 -12.02 4.54 -9.01
N GLY A 39 -12.92 4.87 -8.08
CA GLY A 39 -14.12 4.08 -7.79
C GLY A 39 -13.84 2.76 -7.08
N LEU A 40 -12.65 2.59 -6.51
CA LEU A 40 -12.25 1.40 -5.76
C LEU A 40 -12.52 1.61 -4.26
N PRO A 41 -12.94 0.57 -3.52
CA PRO A 41 -13.36 0.68 -2.11
C PRO A 41 -12.18 0.82 -1.12
N GLY A 42 -11.39 1.89 -1.25
CA GLY A 42 -10.21 2.17 -0.43
C GLY A 42 -10.52 2.36 1.05
N ILE A 43 -11.56 3.13 1.39
CA ILE A 43 -11.99 3.41 2.78
C ILE A 43 -12.41 2.12 3.48
N LYS A 44 -13.12 1.24 2.77
CA LYS A 44 -13.55 -0.05 3.33
C LYS A 44 -12.34 -0.93 3.65
N ASN A 45 -11.40 -1.04 2.72
CA ASN A 45 -10.20 -1.85 2.88
C ASN A 45 -9.29 -1.34 4.00
N ILE A 46 -9.00 -0.04 4.05
CA ILE A 46 -8.13 0.52 5.11
C ILE A 46 -8.77 0.38 6.50
N ASN A 47 -10.09 0.53 6.60
CA ASN A 47 -10.81 0.36 7.87
C ASN A 47 -10.77 -1.11 8.34
N GLN A 48 -11.01 -2.07 7.44
CA GLN A 48 -10.91 -3.49 7.76
C GLN A 48 -9.48 -3.88 8.17
N TYR A 49 -8.48 -3.39 7.44
CA TYR A 49 -7.07 -3.55 7.79
C TYR A 49 -6.76 -3.01 9.20
N PHE A 50 -7.22 -1.80 9.53
CA PHE A 50 -7.01 -1.20 10.85
C PHE A 50 -7.66 -1.98 11.99
N LYS A 51 -8.73 -2.76 11.75
CA LYS A 51 -9.33 -3.61 12.78
C LYS A 51 -8.43 -4.79 13.15
N ILE A 52 -7.76 -5.38 12.16
CA ILE A 52 -6.88 -6.53 12.39
C ILE A 52 -5.42 -6.15 12.68
N PHE A 53 -5.04 -4.90 12.38
CA PHE A 53 -3.65 -4.41 12.51
C PHE A 53 -3.01 -4.68 13.87
N ASN A 54 -3.77 -4.55 14.96
CA ASN A 54 -3.24 -4.73 16.32
C ASN A 54 -3.20 -6.21 16.75
N ASN A 55 -3.96 -7.08 16.08
CA ASN A 55 -4.13 -8.47 16.49
C ASN A 55 -3.21 -9.42 15.71
N GLU A 56 -2.83 -9.05 14.49
CA GLU A 56 -1.98 -9.86 13.62
C GLU A 56 -0.52 -9.41 13.66
N LYS A 57 0.39 -10.39 13.55
CA LYS A 57 1.83 -10.15 13.41
C LYS A 57 2.16 -10.00 11.93
N PHE A 58 2.17 -8.75 11.44
CA PHE A 58 2.59 -8.46 10.08
C PHE A 58 4.10 -8.47 9.92
N GLU A 59 4.56 -9.05 8.81
CA GLU A 59 5.95 -8.99 8.39
C GLU A 59 6.20 -7.78 7.48
N ASN A 60 7.45 -7.33 7.44
CA ASN A 60 7.91 -6.25 6.56
C ASN A 60 8.88 -6.84 5.55
N CYS A 61 8.79 -6.40 4.29
CA CYS A 61 9.77 -6.75 3.27
C CYS A 61 10.77 -5.60 3.12
N GLN A 62 12.06 -5.87 3.34
CA GLN A 62 13.13 -4.89 3.20
C GLN A 62 13.79 -4.92 1.81
N SER A 63 13.80 -6.07 1.14
CA SER A 63 14.39 -6.27 -0.17
C SER A 63 13.46 -7.09 -1.04
N PHE A 64 13.36 -6.74 -2.32
CA PHE A 64 12.52 -7.44 -3.28
C PHE A 64 13.36 -8.38 -4.14
N ASN A 65 12.93 -9.62 -4.23
CA ASN A 65 13.42 -10.61 -5.20
C ASN A 65 12.31 -10.94 -6.20
N LYS A 66 12.58 -11.81 -7.18
CA LYS A 66 11.57 -12.30 -8.13
C LYS A 66 10.40 -13.01 -7.44
N SER A 67 10.66 -13.74 -6.35
CA SER A 67 9.61 -14.34 -5.50
C SER A 67 9.83 -13.95 -4.05
N ASN A 68 8.82 -13.34 -3.43
CA ASN A 68 8.86 -12.89 -2.04
C ASN A 68 7.81 -13.66 -1.24
N ARG A 69 8.30 -14.56 -0.38
CA ARG A 69 7.47 -15.41 0.48
C ARG A 69 7.75 -15.09 1.94
N SER A 70 6.69 -14.85 2.69
CA SER A 70 6.71 -14.67 4.14
C SER A 70 6.06 -15.84 4.88
N GLN A 71 6.39 -15.97 6.17
CA GLN A 71 5.68 -16.91 7.03
C GLN A 71 4.28 -16.37 7.35
N ASN A 72 4.22 -15.10 7.79
CA ASN A 72 2.98 -14.36 8.08
C ASN A 72 2.57 -13.44 6.91
N PHE A 73 1.45 -12.72 7.06
CA PHE A 73 1.04 -11.74 6.05
C PHE A 73 1.95 -10.50 6.04
N TYR A 74 2.26 -9.98 4.85
CA TYR A 74 2.95 -8.69 4.72
C TYR A 74 2.01 -7.52 5.06
N CYS A 75 2.58 -6.51 5.73
CA CYS A 75 1.92 -5.23 5.94
C CYS A 75 1.81 -4.47 4.60
N PRO A 76 0.61 -4.20 4.06
CA PRO A 76 0.45 -3.53 2.76
C PRO A 76 1.03 -2.12 2.74
N ILE A 77 0.96 -1.40 3.87
CA ILE A 77 1.46 -0.03 3.99
C ILE A 77 2.99 0.00 3.89
N LYS A 78 3.67 -0.81 4.72
CA LYS A 78 5.14 -0.82 4.76
C LYS A 78 5.73 -1.41 3.49
N LEU A 79 5.09 -2.45 2.96
CA LEU A 79 5.49 -3.05 1.69
C LEU A 79 5.28 -2.09 0.52
N GLY A 80 4.17 -1.34 0.51
CA GLY A 80 3.91 -0.28 -0.46
C GLY A 80 4.96 0.82 -0.44
N LEU A 81 5.35 1.27 0.76
CA LEU A 81 6.41 2.26 0.91
C LEU A 81 7.76 1.73 0.43
N SER A 82 8.17 0.54 0.87
CA SER A 82 9.46 -0.01 0.43
C SER A 82 9.50 -0.27 -1.08
N PHE A 83 8.38 -0.73 -1.66
CA PHE A 83 8.24 -0.89 -3.10
C PHE A 83 8.38 0.45 -3.84
N PHE A 84 7.73 1.50 -3.31
CA PHE A 84 7.77 2.82 -3.90
C PHE A 84 9.17 3.43 -3.84
N ASP A 85 9.82 3.35 -2.67
CA ASP A 85 11.16 3.87 -2.44
C ASP A 85 12.22 3.15 -3.30
N GLN A 86 12.06 1.84 -3.52
CA GLN A 86 12.98 1.01 -4.30
C GLN A 86 12.51 0.79 -5.75
N SER A 87 11.56 1.59 -6.24
CA SER A 87 10.91 1.36 -7.55
C SER A 87 11.89 1.29 -8.73
N ILE A 88 12.97 2.07 -8.70
CA ILE A 88 14.00 2.08 -9.75
C ILE A 88 14.82 0.79 -9.76
N SER A 89 15.24 0.28 -8.59
CA SER A 89 16.01 -0.97 -8.51
C SER A 89 15.14 -2.19 -8.80
N ILE A 90 13.89 -2.17 -8.33
CA ILE A 90 12.87 -3.18 -8.61
C ILE A 90 12.64 -3.36 -10.11
N GLN A 91 12.75 -2.27 -10.88
CA GLN A 91 12.60 -2.30 -12.32
C GLN A 91 13.57 -3.27 -13.03
N GLU A 92 14.75 -3.53 -12.44
CA GLU A 92 15.76 -4.42 -13.01
C GLU A 92 15.35 -5.91 -12.95
N LEU A 93 14.41 -6.26 -12.06
CA LEU A 93 13.97 -7.64 -11.86
C LEU A 93 12.98 -8.12 -12.95
N ASN A 94 12.42 -7.20 -13.73
CA ASN A 94 11.34 -7.36 -14.72
C ASN A 94 10.01 -7.88 -14.16
N ASP A 95 10.03 -8.96 -13.39
CA ASP A 95 8.86 -9.61 -12.79
C ASP A 95 9.07 -9.85 -11.30
N ILE A 96 8.01 -9.63 -10.52
CA ILE A 96 8.00 -9.83 -9.07
C ILE A 96 6.68 -10.47 -8.65
N GLU A 97 6.80 -11.53 -7.86
CA GLU A 97 5.70 -12.18 -7.16
C GLU A 97 5.79 -11.88 -5.66
N ILE A 98 4.67 -11.49 -5.07
CA ILE A 98 4.54 -11.25 -3.63
C ILE A 98 3.42 -12.13 -3.12
N GLU A 99 3.78 -13.11 -2.30
CA GLU A 99 2.80 -14.00 -1.66
C GLU A 99 2.36 -13.43 -0.31
N LYS A 100 1.12 -13.77 0.11
CA LYS A 100 0.57 -13.44 1.43
C LYS A 100 0.59 -11.93 1.77
N MET A 101 0.17 -11.07 0.85
CA MET A 101 -0.07 -9.66 1.16
C MET A 101 -1.46 -9.48 1.79
N ALA A 102 -1.55 -8.81 2.94
CA ALA A 102 -2.84 -8.43 3.51
C ALA A 102 -3.42 -7.22 2.78
N TYR A 103 -4.72 -7.24 2.45
CA TYR A 103 -5.45 -6.17 1.75
C TYR A 103 -4.69 -5.56 0.54
N PRO A 104 -4.49 -6.33 -0.55
CA PRO A 104 -3.73 -5.90 -1.73
C PRO A 104 -4.23 -4.60 -2.37
N LEU A 105 -5.51 -4.25 -2.20
CA LEU A 105 -6.05 -3.01 -2.73
C LEU A 105 -5.36 -1.76 -2.15
N ILE A 106 -4.88 -1.81 -0.90
CA ILE A 106 -4.16 -0.70 -0.26
C ILE A 106 -2.78 -0.50 -0.91
N PHE A 107 -2.21 -1.55 -1.49
CA PHE A 107 -0.92 -1.52 -2.17
C PHE A 107 -1.02 -0.94 -3.59
N LEU A 108 -2.16 -1.07 -4.27
CA LEU A 108 -2.36 -0.63 -5.65
C LEU A 108 -1.94 0.83 -5.96
N PRO A 109 -2.24 1.84 -5.12
CA PRO A 109 -1.83 3.22 -5.40
C PRO A 109 -0.31 3.41 -5.38
N PHE A 110 0.40 2.64 -4.55
CA PHE A 110 1.87 2.67 -4.55
C PHE A 110 2.41 2.20 -5.89
N VAL A 111 1.86 1.10 -6.43
CA VAL A 111 2.23 0.59 -7.76
C VAL A 111 1.92 1.62 -8.85
N SER A 112 0.74 2.24 -8.79
CA SER A 112 0.34 3.28 -9.75
C SER A 112 1.32 4.45 -9.75
N ARG A 113 1.77 4.91 -8.57
CA ARG A 113 2.71 6.03 -8.46
C ARG A 113 4.14 5.61 -8.82
N SER A 114 4.55 4.38 -8.51
CA SER A 114 5.84 3.83 -8.98
C SER A 114 5.90 3.73 -10.50
N SER A 115 4.78 3.40 -11.16
CA SER A 115 4.68 3.39 -12.62
C SER A 115 4.92 4.79 -13.21
N GLU A 116 4.40 5.83 -12.55
CA GLU A 116 4.63 7.23 -12.94
C GLU A 116 6.10 7.64 -12.77
N ILE A 117 6.75 7.27 -11.66
CA ILE A 117 8.17 7.57 -11.41
C ILE A 117 9.09 6.86 -12.40
N THR A 118 8.83 5.58 -12.65
CA THR A 118 9.65 4.76 -13.57
C THR A 118 9.37 5.07 -15.04
N GLY A 119 8.27 5.75 -15.35
CA GLY A 119 7.82 6.02 -16.72
C GLY A 119 7.45 4.74 -17.50
N LYS A 120 7.24 3.62 -16.81
CA LYS A 120 6.94 2.31 -17.39
C LYS A 120 5.57 1.83 -16.95
N ARG A 121 4.86 1.16 -17.86
CA ARG A 121 3.60 0.49 -17.54
C ARG A 121 3.88 -0.75 -16.70
N ILE A 122 3.32 -0.80 -15.51
CA ILE A 122 3.37 -2.00 -14.65
C ILE A 122 2.12 -2.84 -14.90
N PHE A 123 2.31 -4.11 -15.25
CA PHE A 123 1.21 -5.08 -15.30
C PHE A 123 1.04 -5.69 -13.90
N LEU A 124 -0.16 -5.60 -13.35
CA LEU A 124 -0.46 -6.10 -12.02
C LEU A 124 -1.58 -7.13 -12.09
N LYS A 125 -1.33 -8.30 -11.50
CA LYS A 125 -2.33 -9.34 -11.26
C LYS A 125 -2.52 -9.52 -9.76
N ILE A 126 -3.76 -9.47 -9.29
CA ILE A 126 -4.13 -9.69 -7.90
C ILE A 126 -5.04 -10.92 -7.89
N ASP A 127 -4.61 -11.98 -7.20
CA ASP A 127 -5.34 -13.23 -7.00
C ASP A 127 -5.81 -13.36 -5.54
#